data_AF-A0A520YVZ8-F1
#
_entry.id   AF-A0A520YVZ8-F1
#
_cell.length_a   1.000
_cell.length_b   1.000
_cell.length_c   1.000
_cell.angle_alpha   90.00
_cell.angle_beta   90.00
_cell.angle_gamma   90.00
#
_symmetry.space_group_name_H-M   'P 1'
#
loop_
_entity.id
_entity.type
_entity.pdbx_description
1 polymer ?
#
loop_
_entity_poly.entity_id
_entity_poly.type
_entity_poly.pdbx_seq_one_letter_code
_entity_poly.pdbx_strand_id
1 'polypeptide(L)'
;MWGDITGTSSAIVLDKNANEVTNKKPTEHDDNKSWKSDKKGKGRDKDKGKDKGKDKNKDKDKDKDKDKDKCNDDVDHDGDGYSSKYDCDDNNSSINPAAREICDGVDNNCDGQIDEGRLKTTFYEDADGDGCGNPLVAIEAYSQPSGYVANNTDCDDTNATVNPGATEIKKNGIDDGCNPSTLDDDAEAKLPPDPGEEGKKTLLGIDADGDGVHDDIQRYIYFTYSEDKKLRLGLTHYAMEFHGVLKDANDREACYEHANKMARHGECLWYLKGRDSFDITDQLLAEILNTRERSIVYITYSDNLGGRVISGAPLKEWKGSCSFDVDAVGGDQ
;
A
#
# COMPACT_ATOMS: atom_id res chain seq x y z
N MET A 1 1.33 -26.89 16.05
CA MET A 1 0.31 -27.91 16.42
C MET A 1 0.96 -29.31 16.42
N TRP A 2 1.77 -29.62 17.44
CA TRP A 2 2.33 -30.96 17.67
C TRP A 2 2.00 -31.33 19.13
N GLY A 3 1.17 -32.35 19.30
CA GLY A 3 0.75 -32.81 20.63
C GLY A 3 1.88 -33.52 21.37
N ASP A 4 1.92 -33.31 22.68
CA ASP A 4 2.78 -34.03 23.62
C ASP A 4 2.79 -35.55 23.36
N ILE A 5 3.99 -36.14 23.21
CA ILE A 5 4.17 -37.59 23.17
C ILE A 5 5.08 -38.01 24.32
N THR A 6 4.48 -38.32 25.47
CA THR A 6 5.07 -39.32 26.37
C THR A 6 4.70 -40.71 25.84
N GLY A 7 5.70 -41.38 25.25
CA GLY A 7 5.82 -42.84 25.11
C GLY A 7 4.57 -43.66 24.74
N THR A 8 4.49 -44.08 23.48
CA THR A 8 4.40 -45.49 23.04
C THR A 8 4.23 -45.50 21.52
N SER A 9 4.87 -46.48 20.86
CA SER A 9 4.80 -46.69 19.42
C SER A 9 3.36 -46.71 18.90
N SER A 10 3.04 -45.89 17.91
CA SER A 10 1.94 -46.14 16.96
C SER A 10 2.12 -45.28 15.71
N ALA A 11 2.10 -45.94 14.56
CA ALA A 11 2.07 -45.33 13.24
C ALA A 11 0.81 -44.46 13.09
N ILE A 12 0.97 -43.26 12.54
CA ILE A 12 -0.17 -42.38 12.24
C ILE A 12 -0.70 -42.76 10.86
N VAL A 13 -1.88 -43.37 10.85
CA VAL A 13 -2.73 -43.53 9.67
C VAL A 13 -3.57 -42.25 9.57
N LEU A 14 -3.43 -41.51 8.48
CA LEU A 14 -4.32 -40.39 8.15
C LEU A 14 -5.56 -40.94 7.46
N ASP A 15 -6.69 -40.84 8.15
CA ASP A 15 -7.98 -41.33 7.66
C ASP A 15 -8.50 -40.43 6.53
N LYS A 16 -9.06 -41.07 5.50
CA LYS A 16 -9.66 -40.42 4.33
C LYS A 16 -11.15 -40.26 4.54
N ASN A 17 -11.70 -39.17 3.99
CA ASN A 17 -13.11 -38.78 3.84
C ASN A 17 -13.62 -37.84 4.95
N ALA A 18 -14.40 -36.79 4.67
CA ALA A 18 -15.27 -36.58 3.53
C ALA A 18 -15.32 -35.11 3.07
N ASN A 19 -15.25 -34.98 1.76
CA ASN A 19 -15.66 -33.87 0.93
C ASN A 19 -17.20 -33.78 0.96
N GLU A 20 -17.78 -32.64 1.34
CA GLU A 20 -19.14 -32.24 0.93
C GLU A 20 -19.27 -30.71 0.94
N VAL A 21 -18.85 -30.10 -0.18
CA VAL A 21 -19.19 -28.71 -0.51
C VAL A 21 -20.64 -28.68 -0.98
N THR A 22 -21.56 -28.27 -0.10
CA THR A 22 -22.91 -27.91 -0.55
C THR A 22 -22.88 -26.51 -1.15
N ASN A 23 -22.76 -26.43 -2.48
CA ASN A 23 -23.09 -25.25 -3.26
C ASN A 23 -24.59 -24.94 -3.12
N LYS A 24 -24.95 -24.00 -2.23
CA LYS A 24 -26.26 -23.33 -2.27
C LYS A 24 -26.10 -21.95 -2.89
N LYS A 25 -26.51 -21.88 -4.16
CA LYS A 25 -26.71 -20.68 -4.96
C LYS A 25 -27.78 -19.79 -4.27
N PRO A 26 -27.52 -18.51 -3.97
CA PRO A 26 -28.60 -17.57 -3.69
C PRO A 26 -29.25 -17.16 -5.01
N THR A 27 -30.57 -17.29 -5.05
CA THR A 27 -31.47 -16.98 -6.15
C THR A 27 -31.45 -15.51 -6.53
N GLU A 28 -31.42 -15.24 -7.83
CA GLU A 28 -31.73 -13.96 -8.46
C GLU A 28 -33.11 -13.48 -8.00
N HIS A 29 -33.19 -12.22 -7.54
CA HIS A 29 -34.44 -11.51 -7.43
C HIS A 29 -34.44 -10.43 -8.51
N ASP A 30 -35.16 -10.72 -9.59
CA ASP A 30 -35.52 -9.81 -10.65
C ASP A 30 -36.41 -8.68 -10.12
N ASP A 31 -35.99 -7.43 -10.30
CA ASP A 31 -36.90 -6.30 -10.37
C ASP A 31 -36.45 -5.33 -11.48
N ASN A 32 -36.84 -5.66 -12.71
CA ASN A 32 -36.90 -4.70 -13.80
C ASN A 32 -38.30 -4.75 -14.44
N LYS A 33 -39.14 -3.74 -14.14
CA LYS A 33 -40.32 -3.43 -14.95
C LYS A 33 -40.43 -1.93 -15.21
N SER A 34 -39.97 -1.59 -16.40
CA SER A 34 -40.40 -0.46 -17.22
C SER A 34 -41.93 -0.32 -17.28
N TRP A 35 -42.44 0.92 -17.21
CA TRP A 35 -43.54 1.32 -18.07
C TRP A 35 -43.44 2.77 -18.53
N LYS A 36 -43.14 2.93 -19.82
CA LYS A 36 -43.51 4.09 -20.64
C LYS A 36 -45.03 4.15 -20.75
N SER A 37 -45.60 5.35 -20.72
CA SER A 37 -46.87 5.61 -21.40
C SER A 37 -46.81 6.94 -22.14
N ASP A 38 -46.78 6.83 -23.47
CA ASP A 38 -47.12 7.89 -24.41
C ASP A 38 -48.63 8.15 -24.37
N LYS A 39 -49.06 9.42 -24.29
CA LYS A 39 -50.30 9.88 -24.94
C LYS A 39 -50.17 11.33 -25.43
N LYS A 40 -50.09 11.46 -26.76
CA LYS A 40 -50.49 12.66 -27.53
C LYS A 40 -51.97 12.97 -27.27
N GLY A 41 -52.32 14.26 -27.17
CA GLY A 41 -53.72 14.71 -27.16
C GLY A 41 -53.85 16.22 -27.39
N LYS A 42 -54.45 16.58 -28.52
CA LYS A 42 -54.73 17.94 -29.02
C LYS A 42 -55.85 18.65 -28.23
N GLY A 43 -55.87 19.99 -28.28
CA GLY A 43 -57.06 20.84 -28.07
C GLY A 43 -56.69 22.18 -27.43
N ARG A 44 -56.42 23.23 -28.21
CA ARG A 44 -57.38 24.32 -28.53
C ARG A 44 -58.40 24.56 -27.42
N ASP A 45 -58.28 25.70 -26.75
CA ASP A 45 -59.43 26.60 -26.65
C ASP A 45 -58.99 28.07 -26.64
N LYS A 46 -59.76 28.84 -27.40
CA LYS A 46 -59.70 30.29 -27.51
C LYS A 46 -60.59 30.83 -26.41
N ASP A 47 -60.21 31.95 -25.78
CA ASP A 47 -61.24 32.92 -25.46
C ASP A 47 -60.81 34.36 -25.70
N LYS A 48 -61.77 35.10 -26.27
CA LYS A 48 -61.66 36.46 -26.77
C LYS A 48 -62.19 37.43 -25.70
N GLY A 49 -61.71 38.66 -25.76
CA GLY A 49 -62.45 39.84 -25.29
C GLY A 49 -61.65 40.68 -24.28
N LYS A 50 -61.59 42.00 -24.33
CA LYS A 50 -62.44 42.98 -25.02
C LYS A 50 -61.65 44.26 -25.28
N ASP A 51 -61.99 44.81 -26.42
CA ASP A 51 -61.76 46.16 -26.96
C ASP A 51 -62.42 47.25 -26.08
N LYS A 52 -61.73 48.38 -25.85
CA LYS A 52 -62.31 49.73 -25.65
C LYS A 52 -61.26 50.81 -25.94
N GLY A 53 -61.40 51.48 -27.08
CA GLY A 53 -60.66 52.70 -27.40
C GLY A 53 -61.18 53.97 -26.70
N LYS A 54 -60.36 55.03 -26.77
CA LYS A 54 -60.70 56.46 -26.98
C LYS A 54 -59.38 57.26 -26.99
N ASP A 55 -58.85 57.67 -28.14
CA ASP A 55 -59.13 58.89 -28.94
C ASP A 55 -58.51 60.20 -28.42
N LYS A 56 -57.67 60.81 -29.28
CA LYS A 56 -57.34 62.25 -29.49
C LYS A 56 -56.27 62.93 -28.61
N ASN A 57 -55.12 63.26 -29.21
CA ASN A 57 -54.84 64.51 -29.96
C ASN A 57 -53.36 64.93 -29.83
N LYS A 58 -52.74 65.11 -31.00
CA LYS A 58 -51.64 66.03 -31.37
C LYS A 58 -50.85 66.69 -30.22
N ASP A 59 -49.53 66.52 -30.27
CA ASP A 59 -48.68 67.66 -30.62
C ASP A 59 -47.49 67.24 -31.49
N LYS A 60 -47.23 68.11 -32.46
CA LYS A 60 -46.09 68.03 -33.37
C LYS A 60 -44.95 68.74 -32.65
N ASP A 61 -43.86 68.05 -32.36
CA ASP A 61 -42.57 68.70 -32.42
C ASP A 61 -41.65 67.90 -33.33
N LYS A 62 -41.24 68.59 -34.39
CA LYS A 62 -40.17 68.20 -35.28
C LYS A 62 -38.92 68.76 -34.61
N ASP A 63 -38.13 67.91 -33.98
CA ASP A 63 -36.69 68.15 -33.93
C ASP A 63 -35.97 67.07 -34.71
N LYS A 64 -35.33 67.54 -35.77
CA LYS A 64 -34.35 66.81 -36.53
C LYS A 64 -33.04 67.00 -35.78
N ASP A 65 -32.57 65.99 -35.09
CA ASP A 65 -31.14 65.79 -34.94
C ASP A 65 -30.74 64.46 -35.57
N LYS A 66 -30.01 64.58 -36.67
CA LYS A 66 -29.16 63.52 -37.20
C LYS A 66 -27.87 63.56 -36.37
N ASP A 67 -27.27 62.38 -36.22
CA ASP A 67 -25.94 62.14 -35.64
C ASP A 67 -25.81 62.20 -34.12
N LYS A 68 -25.99 61.04 -33.47
CA LYS A 68 -24.95 60.27 -32.75
C LYS A 68 -25.60 59.35 -31.73
N ASP A 69 -25.54 58.04 -31.98
CA ASP A 69 -25.30 57.03 -30.93
C ASP A 69 -25.22 55.64 -31.57
N LYS A 70 -24.06 55.38 -32.17
CA LYS A 70 -23.48 54.05 -32.26
C LYS A 70 -22.35 53.99 -31.24
N CYS A 71 -22.70 53.99 -29.96
CA CYS A 71 -21.77 53.74 -28.86
C CYS A 71 -22.60 53.21 -27.69
N ASN A 72 -22.82 51.91 -27.58
CA ASN A 72 -23.07 51.31 -26.26
C ASN A 72 -22.70 49.82 -26.23
N ASP A 73 -21.56 49.49 -26.85
CA ASP A 73 -20.91 48.18 -26.68
C ASP A 73 -19.75 48.26 -25.66
N ASP A 74 -19.63 49.41 -24.96
CA ASP A 74 -18.63 49.69 -23.92
C ASP A 74 -19.37 50.06 -22.61
N VAL A 75 -20.22 49.14 -22.11
CA VAL A 75 -20.89 49.30 -20.81
C VAL A 75 -19.98 48.70 -19.75
N ASP A 76 -19.87 49.37 -18.61
CA ASP A 76 -19.21 48.88 -17.39
C ASP A 76 -20.34 48.43 -16.46
N HIS A 77 -20.59 47.11 -16.39
CA HIS A 77 -21.74 46.56 -15.67
C HIS A 77 -21.48 46.35 -14.18
N ASP A 78 -20.23 46.14 -13.76
CA ASP A 78 -19.87 45.86 -12.37
C ASP A 78 -19.24 47.06 -11.63
N GLY A 79 -18.95 48.14 -12.36
CA GLY A 79 -18.52 49.44 -11.83
C GLY A 79 -17.06 49.49 -11.40
N ASP A 80 -16.19 48.64 -11.95
CA ASP A 80 -14.77 48.60 -11.60
C ASP A 80 -13.89 49.61 -12.37
N GLY A 81 -14.49 50.29 -13.36
CA GLY A 81 -13.83 51.30 -14.18
C GLY A 81 -13.31 50.79 -15.52
N TYR A 82 -13.54 49.52 -15.85
CA TYR A 82 -13.26 48.92 -17.15
C TYR A 82 -14.58 48.63 -17.88
N SER A 83 -14.62 48.87 -19.20
CA SER A 83 -15.79 48.49 -19.99
C SER A 83 -15.70 47.03 -20.40
N SER A 84 -16.84 46.43 -20.75
CA SER A 84 -17.01 45.09 -21.33
C SER A 84 -16.07 44.70 -22.49
N LYS A 85 -15.36 45.67 -23.06
CA LYS A 85 -14.37 45.47 -24.13
C LYS A 85 -12.98 45.12 -23.61
N TYR A 86 -12.63 45.59 -22.42
CA TYR A 86 -11.32 45.39 -21.78
C TYR A 86 -11.41 44.50 -20.55
N ASP A 87 -12.58 44.39 -19.96
CA ASP A 87 -12.89 43.47 -18.88
C ASP A 87 -13.31 42.10 -19.42
N CYS A 88 -12.62 41.06 -18.96
CA CYS A 88 -12.88 39.68 -19.31
C CYS A 88 -14.05 39.05 -18.53
N ASP A 89 -14.50 39.67 -17.42
CA ASP A 89 -15.74 39.33 -16.70
C ASP A 89 -16.45 40.59 -16.16
N ASP A 90 -17.15 41.30 -17.07
CA ASP A 90 -17.96 42.52 -16.81
C ASP A 90 -19.13 42.34 -15.81
N ASN A 91 -19.21 41.21 -15.10
CA ASN A 91 -20.14 41.02 -13.99
C ASN A 91 -19.42 40.86 -12.64
N ASN A 92 -18.10 41.00 -12.59
CA ASN A 92 -17.28 40.74 -11.43
C ASN A 92 -16.13 41.76 -11.30
N SER A 93 -16.37 42.80 -10.49
CA SER A 93 -15.45 43.92 -10.28
C SER A 93 -14.07 43.55 -9.68
N SER A 94 -13.82 42.27 -9.41
CA SER A 94 -12.52 41.75 -8.94
C SER A 94 -11.68 41.15 -10.08
N ILE A 95 -12.23 41.02 -11.28
CA ILE A 95 -11.59 40.52 -12.48
C ILE A 95 -11.52 41.67 -13.47
N ASN A 96 -10.33 42.22 -13.73
CA ASN A 96 -10.12 43.33 -14.66
C ASN A 96 -8.64 43.61 -14.93
N PRO A 97 -8.28 44.40 -15.95
CA PRO A 97 -6.90 44.74 -16.29
C PRO A 97 -5.99 45.30 -15.19
N ALA A 98 -6.51 45.79 -14.05
CA ALA A 98 -5.70 46.24 -12.91
C ALA A 98 -5.75 45.31 -11.70
N ALA A 99 -6.55 44.24 -11.75
CA ALA A 99 -6.60 43.26 -10.70
C ALA A 99 -5.26 42.53 -10.56
N ARG A 100 -5.03 41.98 -9.37
CA ARG A 100 -3.86 41.17 -9.09
C ARG A 100 -4.24 39.71 -9.29
N GLU A 101 -3.39 38.97 -9.99
CA GLU A 101 -3.49 37.51 -10.05
C GLU A 101 -3.49 36.85 -8.67
N ILE A 102 -4.47 35.98 -8.49
CA ILE A 102 -4.59 35.06 -7.38
C ILE A 102 -4.72 33.64 -7.93
N CYS A 103 -4.28 32.63 -7.17
CA CYS A 103 -4.26 31.25 -7.63
C CYS A 103 -5.65 30.60 -7.51
N ASP A 104 -6.60 31.03 -8.31
CA ASP A 104 -7.97 30.50 -8.33
C ASP A 104 -8.33 29.83 -9.68
N GLY A 105 -7.39 29.78 -10.63
CA GLY A 105 -7.59 29.20 -11.95
C GLY A 105 -8.38 30.11 -12.90
N VAL A 106 -8.51 31.39 -12.57
CA VAL A 106 -9.12 32.44 -13.39
C VAL A 106 -8.03 33.43 -13.81
N ASP A 107 -8.17 34.04 -14.99
CA ASP A 107 -7.39 35.18 -15.42
C ASP A 107 -7.96 36.42 -14.71
N ASN A 108 -7.43 36.78 -13.55
CA ASN A 108 -8.01 37.88 -12.78
C ASN A 108 -7.68 39.23 -13.40
N ASN A 109 -6.53 39.36 -14.07
CA ASN A 109 -6.03 40.60 -14.61
C ASN A 109 -6.29 40.79 -16.12
N CYS A 110 -7.05 39.88 -16.72
CA CYS A 110 -7.44 39.89 -18.12
C CYS A 110 -6.27 40.04 -19.12
N ASP A 111 -5.08 39.54 -18.79
CA ASP A 111 -3.90 39.60 -19.66
C ASP A 111 -3.81 38.41 -20.65
N GLY A 112 -4.72 37.44 -20.51
CA GLY A 112 -4.80 36.22 -21.31
C GLY A 112 -3.99 35.05 -20.76
N GLN A 113 -3.37 35.19 -19.58
CA GLN A 113 -2.73 34.13 -18.82
C GLN A 113 -3.54 33.83 -17.56
N ILE A 114 -3.39 32.61 -17.03
CA ILE A 114 -4.06 32.19 -15.81
C ILE A 114 -2.97 31.97 -14.76
N ASP A 115 -3.15 32.57 -13.58
CA ASP A 115 -2.28 32.45 -12.41
C ASP A 115 -0.79 32.80 -12.68
N GLU A 116 -0.48 33.76 -13.56
CA GLU A 116 0.90 34.06 -13.92
C GLU A 116 1.70 34.72 -12.78
N GLY A 117 3.02 34.56 -12.82
CA GLY A 117 3.91 35.04 -11.75
C GLY A 117 3.85 34.23 -10.45
N ARG A 118 3.09 33.12 -10.41
CA ARG A 118 3.03 32.18 -9.28
C ARG A 118 3.66 30.84 -9.66
N LEU A 119 4.68 30.42 -8.93
CA LEU A 119 5.30 29.12 -9.12
C LEU A 119 4.52 28.07 -8.33
N LYS A 120 4.15 26.98 -9.00
CA LYS A 120 3.68 25.78 -8.30
C LYS A 120 4.80 25.25 -7.42
N THR A 121 4.42 24.79 -6.23
CA THR A 121 5.31 24.07 -5.32
C THR A 121 4.94 22.60 -5.41
N THR A 122 5.95 21.73 -5.42
CA THR A 122 5.75 20.29 -5.29
C THR A 122 5.45 19.98 -3.82
N PHE A 123 4.35 19.29 -3.57
CA PHE A 123 3.97 18.75 -2.28
C PHE A 123 3.95 17.23 -2.36
N TYR A 124 4.20 16.57 -1.24
CA TYR A 124 4.34 15.12 -1.10
C TYR A 124 3.30 14.60 -0.13
N GLU A 125 2.71 13.44 -0.42
CA GLU A 125 1.67 12.83 0.42
C GLU A 125 2.22 12.58 1.83
N ASP A 126 1.40 12.83 2.85
CA ASP A 126 1.68 12.56 4.27
C ASP A 126 0.54 11.65 4.75
N ALA A 127 0.66 10.35 4.45
CA ALA A 127 -0.43 9.40 4.56
C ALA A 127 -0.65 8.91 6.00
N ASP A 128 0.41 8.90 6.83
CA ASP A 128 0.32 8.52 8.24
C ASP A 128 0.18 9.71 9.21
N GLY A 129 0.39 10.95 8.73
CA GLY A 129 0.10 12.18 9.45
C GLY A 129 1.20 12.63 10.42
N ASP A 130 2.46 12.22 10.20
CA ASP A 130 3.59 12.63 11.04
C ASP A 130 4.25 13.95 10.61
N GLY A 131 3.87 14.48 9.44
CA GLY A 131 4.38 15.72 8.88
C GLY A 131 5.58 15.57 7.95
N CYS A 132 6.00 14.35 7.64
CA CYS A 132 6.98 14.00 6.63
C CYS A 132 6.27 13.53 5.35
N GLY A 133 6.86 13.85 4.20
CA GLY A 133 6.23 13.58 2.91
C GLY A 133 6.88 12.43 2.16
N ASN A 134 6.07 11.64 1.49
CA ASN A 134 6.46 10.52 0.64
C ASN A 134 7.15 10.98 -0.66
N PRO A 135 8.44 10.71 -0.86
CA PRO A 135 9.15 11.13 -2.07
C PRO A 135 8.63 10.47 -3.36
N LEU A 136 7.85 9.38 -3.27
CA LEU A 136 7.29 8.66 -4.40
C LEU A 136 5.91 9.16 -4.83
N VAL A 137 5.20 9.89 -3.97
CA VAL A 137 3.85 10.41 -4.25
C VAL A 137 3.84 11.93 -4.11
N ALA A 138 3.91 12.62 -5.25
CA ALA A 138 4.00 14.07 -5.31
C ALA A 138 2.95 14.70 -6.23
N ILE A 139 2.52 15.91 -5.89
CA ILE A 139 1.64 16.76 -6.69
C ILE A 139 2.17 18.19 -6.76
N GLU A 140 1.93 18.86 -7.88
CA GLU A 140 2.21 20.30 -8.00
C GLU A 140 0.95 21.10 -7.66
N ALA A 141 1.04 22.01 -6.70
CA ALA A 141 -0.05 22.89 -6.32
C ALA A 141 0.45 24.29 -5.99
N TYR A 142 -0.45 25.27 -6.00
CA TYR A 142 -0.13 26.66 -5.62
C TYR A 142 -0.11 26.88 -4.10
N SER A 143 -0.77 26.00 -3.35
CA SER A 143 -0.82 25.97 -1.89
C SER A 143 -0.87 24.53 -1.41
N GLN A 144 -0.39 24.25 -0.20
CA GLN A 144 -0.35 22.92 0.40
C GLN A 144 -1.75 22.27 0.41
N PRO A 145 -1.96 21.18 -0.33
CA PRO A 145 -3.22 20.44 -0.30
C PRO A 145 -3.39 19.69 1.03
N SER A 146 -4.63 19.36 1.39
CA SER A 146 -4.90 18.54 2.57
C SER A 146 -4.28 17.15 2.41
N GLY A 147 -3.56 16.67 3.43
CA GLY A 147 -2.86 15.37 3.39
C GLY A 147 -1.54 15.37 2.63
N TYR A 148 -0.98 16.55 2.35
CA TYR A 148 0.32 16.70 1.71
C TYR A 148 1.19 17.69 2.48
N VAL A 149 2.51 17.54 2.43
CA VAL A 149 3.52 18.43 3.02
C VAL A 149 4.58 18.86 2.01
N ALA A 150 5.37 19.89 2.32
CA ALA A 150 6.35 20.46 1.39
C ALA A 150 7.71 19.72 1.37
N ASN A 151 7.99 18.92 2.39
CA ASN A 151 9.19 18.09 2.46
C ASN A 151 8.92 16.71 1.84
N ASN A 152 9.97 15.97 1.49
CA ASN A 152 9.90 14.63 0.90
C ASN A 152 10.78 13.63 1.66
N THR A 153 10.82 13.78 2.98
CA THR A 153 11.83 13.14 3.81
C THR A 153 11.35 11.86 4.48
N ASP A 154 10.15 11.39 4.16
CA ASP A 154 9.60 10.16 4.72
C ASP A 154 10.14 8.92 4.00
N CYS A 155 10.62 7.94 4.77
CA CYS A 155 11.07 6.65 4.26
C CYS A 155 10.01 5.54 4.42
N ASP A 156 9.01 5.71 5.29
CA ASP A 156 7.86 4.82 5.47
C ASP A 156 6.59 5.61 5.80
N ASP A 157 5.97 6.15 4.76
CA ASP A 157 4.71 6.94 4.78
C ASP A 157 3.47 6.14 5.22
N THR A 158 3.65 4.92 5.72
CA THR A 158 2.59 4.11 6.32
C THR A 158 2.71 3.99 7.84
N ASN A 159 3.76 4.57 8.43
CA ASN A 159 4.12 4.41 9.82
C ASN A 159 4.68 5.70 10.44
N ALA A 160 3.80 6.45 11.11
CA ALA A 160 4.10 7.74 11.76
C ALA A 160 5.19 7.71 12.86
N THR A 161 5.74 6.53 13.18
CA THR A 161 6.89 6.38 14.10
C THR A 161 8.23 6.26 13.39
N VAL A 162 8.25 6.18 12.05
CA VAL A 162 9.42 6.03 11.21
C VAL A 162 9.58 7.30 10.37
N ASN A 163 10.43 8.22 10.82
CA ASN A 163 10.66 9.50 10.16
C ASN A 163 11.99 10.14 10.58
N PRO A 164 12.49 11.15 9.85
CA PRO A 164 13.74 11.84 10.19
C PRO A 164 13.81 12.48 11.58
N GLY A 165 12.66 12.69 12.23
CA GLY A 165 12.58 13.21 13.59
C GLY A 165 12.58 12.12 14.67
N ALA A 166 12.41 10.85 14.29
CA ALA A 166 12.35 9.73 15.20
C ALA A 166 13.73 9.42 15.79
N THR A 167 13.71 8.81 16.98
CA THR A 167 14.93 8.32 17.62
C THR A 167 15.15 6.87 17.20
N GLU A 168 16.31 6.58 16.64
CA GLU A 168 16.70 5.22 16.25
C GLU A 168 16.53 4.22 17.39
N ILE A 169 15.71 3.20 17.18
CA ILE A 169 15.54 2.07 18.08
C ILE A 169 16.50 0.98 17.60
N LYS A 170 17.58 0.79 18.36
CA LYS A 170 18.57 -0.23 18.02
C LYS A 170 17.97 -1.63 18.00
N LYS A 171 18.34 -2.39 16.97
CA LYS A 171 18.12 -3.81 16.71
C LYS A 171 16.66 -4.20 16.46
N ASN A 172 15.83 -3.30 15.94
CA ASN A 172 14.47 -3.60 15.48
C ASN A 172 14.39 -3.89 13.96
N GLY A 173 15.46 -3.65 13.21
CA GLY A 173 15.57 -3.86 11.77
C GLY A 173 14.91 -2.78 10.90
N ILE A 174 14.45 -1.69 11.51
CA ILE A 174 13.77 -0.57 10.87
C ILE A 174 14.72 0.64 10.93
N ASP A 175 14.86 1.39 9.85
CA ASP A 175 15.52 2.70 9.86
C ASP A 175 14.55 3.74 10.43
N ASP A 176 14.33 3.71 11.75
CA ASP A 176 13.31 4.55 12.40
C ASP A 176 13.57 6.03 12.09
N GLY A 177 14.84 6.45 12.06
CA GLY A 177 15.27 7.82 11.81
C GLY A 177 15.39 8.22 10.34
N CYS A 178 14.96 7.39 9.38
CA CYS A 178 15.11 7.62 7.94
C CYS A 178 16.50 8.14 7.54
N ASN A 179 17.55 7.62 8.18
CA ASN A 179 18.91 8.04 7.98
C ASN A 179 19.74 6.85 7.45
N PRO A 180 20.09 6.86 6.15
CA PRO A 180 20.79 5.75 5.53
C PRO A 180 22.22 5.54 6.06
N SER A 181 22.74 6.46 6.89
CA SER A 181 24.04 6.31 7.57
C SER A 181 23.94 5.68 8.95
N THR A 182 22.73 5.60 9.51
CA THR A 182 22.44 4.98 10.80
C THR A 182 21.39 3.90 10.68
N LEU A 183 21.23 3.31 9.49
CA LEU A 183 20.51 2.05 9.31
C LEU A 183 20.83 1.18 10.51
N ASP A 184 19.80 0.63 11.13
CA ASP A 184 19.88 -0.30 12.25
C ASP A 184 20.62 -1.58 11.85
N ASP A 185 21.90 -1.46 11.54
CA ASP A 185 22.80 -2.51 11.17
C ASP A 185 23.95 -2.37 12.16
N ASP A 186 23.99 -3.25 13.15
CA ASP A 186 25.21 -3.40 13.93
C ASP A 186 26.35 -3.61 12.92
N ALA A 187 27.29 -2.66 12.85
CA ALA A 187 28.30 -2.54 11.80
C ALA A 187 29.26 -3.75 11.62
N GLU A 188 28.99 -4.88 12.28
CA GLU A 188 29.70 -6.14 12.17
C GLU A 188 29.01 -7.15 11.23
N ALA A 189 27.70 -7.04 10.97
CA ALA A 189 26.97 -7.94 10.08
C ALA A 189 26.73 -7.30 8.70
N LYS A 190 27.18 -7.98 7.64
CA LYS A 190 26.77 -7.65 6.27
C LYS A 190 25.40 -8.28 6.04
N LEU A 191 24.34 -7.55 6.37
CA LEU A 191 22.98 -7.95 6.00
C LEU A 191 22.67 -7.49 4.57
N PRO A 192 21.85 -8.22 3.82
CA PRO A 192 21.30 -7.77 2.56
C PRO A 192 20.33 -6.58 2.81
N PRO A 193 20.04 -5.80 1.75
CA PRO A 193 19.05 -4.75 1.83
C PRO A 193 17.68 -5.31 2.22
N ASP A 194 16.89 -4.54 2.97
CA ASP A 194 15.50 -4.90 3.23
C ASP A 194 14.69 -4.90 1.92
N PRO A 195 14.07 -6.01 1.53
CA PRO A 195 13.28 -6.06 0.31
C PRO A 195 11.89 -5.42 0.47
N GLY A 196 11.44 -5.10 1.69
CA GLY A 196 10.11 -4.56 1.97
C GLY A 196 8.98 -5.39 1.37
N GLU A 197 7.95 -4.73 0.86
CA GLU A 197 6.82 -5.41 0.20
C GLU A 197 7.20 -6.11 -1.12
N GLU A 198 8.30 -5.74 -1.77
CA GLU A 198 8.79 -6.44 -2.95
C GLU A 198 9.19 -7.89 -2.62
N GLY A 199 9.73 -8.12 -1.41
CA GLY A 199 10.10 -9.44 -0.89
C GLY A 199 8.92 -10.41 -0.79
N LYS A 200 7.68 -9.91 -0.75
CA LYS A 200 6.47 -10.72 -0.65
C LYS A 200 5.84 -11.06 -1.99
N LYS A 201 6.29 -10.46 -3.10
CA LYS A 201 5.67 -10.63 -4.43
C LYS A 201 5.92 -12.01 -5.06
N THR A 202 6.99 -12.67 -4.69
CA THR A 202 7.36 -13.99 -5.24
C THR A 202 7.34 -15.04 -4.14
N LEU A 203 7.10 -16.28 -4.55
CA LEU A 203 7.10 -17.44 -3.64
C LEU A 203 8.44 -17.54 -2.88
N LEU A 204 9.54 -17.33 -3.60
CA LEU A 204 10.92 -17.49 -3.11
C LEU A 204 11.56 -16.17 -2.64
N GLY A 205 10.77 -15.11 -2.49
CA GLY A 205 11.25 -13.80 -2.04
C GLY A 205 12.37 -13.21 -2.89
N ILE A 206 13.16 -12.34 -2.25
CA ILE A 206 14.39 -11.76 -2.79
C ILE A 206 15.53 -12.29 -1.91
N ASP A 207 16.57 -12.80 -2.57
CA ASP A 207 17.84 -13.26 -1.98
C ASP A 207 18.94 -12.55 -2.76
N ALA A 208 19.35 -11.37 -2.29
CA ALA A 208 20.25 -10.48 -3.02
C ALA A 208 21.72 -10.91 -2.88
N ASP A 209 22.09 -11.56 -1.77
CA ASP A 209 23.46 -12.01 -1.50
C ASP A 209 23.73 -13.45 -1.97
N GLY A 210 22.68 -14.19 -2.32
CA GLY A 210 22.74 -15.54 -2.86
C GLY A 210 23.10 -16.59 -1.82
N ASP A 211 22.85 -16.33 -0.53
CA ASP A 211 23.14 -17.26 0.56
C ASP A 211 22.07 -18.37 0.73
N GLY A 212 20.96 -18.25 0.01
CA GLY A 212 19.85 -19.21 -0.01
C GLY A 212 18.77 -18.94 1.04
N VAL A 213 18.85 -17.81 1.75
CA VAL A 213 17.81 -17.30 2.65
C VAL A 213 17.24 -16.02 2.05
N HIS A 214 15.93 -15.82 2.18
CA HIS A 214 15.35 -14.55 1.74
C HIS A 214 15.87 -13.40 2.62
N ASP A 215 16.13 -12.25 2.02
CA ASP A 215 16.69 -11.08 2.68
C ASP A 215 15.82 -10.62 3.88
N ASP A 216 14.48 -10.66 3.74
CA ASP A 216 13.52 -10.35 4.81
C ASP A 216 13.67 -11.30 6.01
N ILE A 217 13.82 -12.60 5.74
CA ILE A 217 13.99 -13.63 6.78
C ILE A 217 15.37 -13.55 7.44
N GLN A 218 16.42 -13.30 6.67
CA GLN A 218 17.78 -13.18 7.20
C GLN A 218 17.89 -11.96 8.14
N ARG A 219 17.28 -10.83 7.76
CA ARG A 219 17.13 -9.65 8.61
C ARG A 219 16.30 -9.96 9.86
N TYR A 220 15.12 -10.57 9.71
CA TYR A 220 14.28 -10.96 10.85
C TYR A 220 15.05 -11.80 11.90
N ILE A 221 15.78 -12.84 11.45
CA ILE A 221 16.59 -13.68 12.34
C ILE A 221 17.66 -12.85 13.03
N TYR A 222 18.32 -11.95 12.30
CA TYR A 222 19.38 -11.12 12.84
C TYR A 222 18.89 -10.20 13.95
N PHE A 223 17.82 -9.43 13.71
CA PHE A 223 17.30 -8.45 14.66
C PHE A 223 16.62 -9.10 15.86
N THR A 224 15.81 -10.14 15.62
CA THR A 224 15.08 -10.82 16.70
C THR A 224 16.02 -11.54 17.68
N TYR A 225 17.16 -12.05 17.20
CA TYR A 225 18.10 -12.86 17.98
C TYR A 225 19.53 -12.28 17.96
N SER A 226 19.66 -10.95 18.05
CA SER A 226 20.91 -10.20 17.85
C SER A 226 22.10 -10.77 18.64
N GLU A 227 21.89 -11.05 19.93
CA GLU A 227 22.93 -11.48 20.87
C GLU A 227 23.26 -12.98 20.77
N ASP A 228 22.39 -13.79 20.18
CA ASP A 228 22.55 -15.24 20.14
C ASP A 228 23.01 -15.72 18.76
N LYS A 229 24.32 -15.65 18.56
CA LYS A 229 24.96 -16.07 17.31
C LYS A 229 24.71 -17.55 16.96
N LYS A 230 24.62 -18.44 17.97
CA LYS A 230 24.39 -19.88 17.74
C LYS A 230 22.97 -20.12 17.27
N LEU A 231 22.00 -19.48 17.93
CA LEU A 231 20.60 -19.55 17.52
C LEU A 231 20.41 -18.97 16.13
N ARG A 232 20.99 -17.79 15.84
CA ARG A 232 20.93 -17.19 14.49
C ARG A 232 21.41 -18.16 13.43
N LEU A 233 22.58 -18.78 13.61
CA LEU A 233 23.11 -19.73 12.64
C LEU A 233 22.24 -20.98 12.49
N GLY A 234 21.66 -21.49 13.59
CA GLY A 234 20.68 -22.58 13.55
C GLY A 234 19.43 -22.22 12.76
N LEU A 235 18.88 -21.02 12.98
CA LEU A 235 17.69 -20.52 12.29
C LEU A 235 17.98 -20.21 10.81
N THR A 236 19.15 -19.67 10.48
CA THR A 236 19.58 -19.43 9.09
C THR A 236 19.59 -20.75 8.31
N HIS A 237 20.16 -21.82 8.87
CA HIS A 237 20.16 -23.12 8.21
C HIS A 237 18.74 -23.72 8.09
N TYR A 238 17.90 -23.55 9.12
CA TYR A 238 16.50 -23.96 9.06
C TYR A 238 15.73 -23.21 7.96
N ALA A 239 15.90 -21.88 7.87
CA ALA A 239 15.27 -21.04 6.85
C ALA A 239 15.76 -21.37 5.43
N MET A 240 17.07 -21.58 5.26
CA MET A 240 17.67 -22.00 3.99
C MET A 240 17.08 -23.33 3.50
N GLU A 241 16.89 -24.30 4.40
CA GLU A 241 16.27 -25.58 4.04
C GLU A 241 14.77 -25.43 3.72
N PHE A 242 14.08 -24.53 4.42
CA PHE A 242 12.69 -24.22 4.16
C PHE A 242 12.48 -23.48 2.81
N HIS A 243 13.45 -22.68 2.36
CA HIS A 243 13.43 -22.15 1.00
C HIS A 243 13.37 -23.28 -0.05
N GLY A 244 14.15 -24.34 0.17
CA GLY A 244 14.07 -25.57 -0.62
C GLY A 244 12.70 -26.23 -0.57
N VAL A 245 12.08 -26.31 0.61
CA VAL A 245 10.70 -26.80 0.80
C VAL A 245 9.71 -26.04 -0.11
N LEU A 246 9.78 -24.71 -0.15
CA LEU A 246 8.88 -23.91 -1.00
C LEU A 246 9.14 -24.13 -2.49
N LYS A 247 10.42 -24.22 -2.87
CA LYS A 247 10.83 -24.41 -4.27
C LYS A 247 10.39 -25.76 -4.84
N ASP A 248 10.58 -26.83 -4.07
CA ASP A 248 10.45 -28.20 -4.54
C ASP A 248 9.17 -28.89 -4.02
N ALA A 249 8.20 -28.12 -3.52
CA ALA A 249 6.97 -28.62 -2.90
C ALA A 249 6.12 -29.58 -3.75
N ASN A 250 6.28 -29.56 -5.08
CA ASN A 250 5.58 -30.45 -6.01
C ASN A 250 6.35 -31.75 -6.32
N ASP A 251 7.61 -31.85 -5.93
CA ASP A 251 8.42 -33.06 -6.08
C ASP A 251 8.38 -33.86 -4.78
N ARG A 252 7.69 -35.00 -4.82
CA ARG A 252 7.47 -35.85 -3.65
C ARG A 252 8.77 -36.35 -3.01
N GLU A 253 9.79 -36.70 -3.80
CA GLU A 253 11.04 -37.20 -3.25
C GLU A 253 11.90 -36.06 -2.71
N ALA A 254 11.92 -34.91 -3.40
CA ALA A 254 12.56 -33.71 -2.86
C ALA A 254 11.93 -33.27 -1.54
N CYS A 255 10.59 -33.28 -1.43
CA CYS A 255 9.88 -33.00 -0.19
C CYS A 255 10.35 -33.92 0.95
N TYR A 256 10.50 -35.21 0.68
CA TYR A 256 10.98 -36.16 1.69
C TYR A 256 12.43 -35.88 2.12
N GLU A 257 13.31 -35.55 1.19
CA GLU A 257 14.70 -35.17 1.50
C GLU A 257 14.75 -33.89 2.34
N HIS A 258 13.96 -32.87 1.97
CA HIS A 258 13.82 -31.64 2.74
C HIS A 258 13.31 -31.94 4.15
N ALA A 259 12.30 -32.79 4.30
CA ALA A 259 11.74 -33.13 5.60
C ALA A 259 12.75 -33.79 6.55
N ASN A 260 13.65 -34.63 6.03
CA ASN A 260 14.72 -35.23 6.85
C ASN A 260 15.74 -34.18 7.31
N LYS A 261 16.11 -33.25 6.43
CA LYS A 261 17.03 -32.16 6.79
C LYS A 261 16.38 -31.17 7.75
N MET A 262 15.11 -30.83 7.54
CA MET A 262 14.31 -30.01 8.46
C MET A 262 14.22 -30.62 9.85
N ALA A 263 14.00 -31.94 9.95
CA ALA A 263 14.03 -32.64 11.23
C ALA A 263 15.39 -32.49 11.92
N ARG A 264 16.50 -32.67 11.18
CA ARG A 264 17.86 -32.48 11.69
C ARG A 264 18.11 -31.03 12.15
N HIS A 265 17.63 -30.02 11.41
CA HIS A 265 17.72 -28.62 11.84
C HIS A 265 16.88 -28.34 13.09
N GLY A 266 15.69 -28.93 13.20
CA GLY A 266 14.86 -28.85 14.42
C GLY A 266 15.54 -29.47 15.65
N GLU A 267 16.23 -30.60 15.49
CA GLU A 267 17.03 -31.22 16.56
C GLU A 267 18.19 -30.31 17.02
N CYS A 268 18.88 -29.66 16.08
CA CYS A 268 19.89 -28.66 16.40
C CYS A 268 19.30 -27.51 17.22
N LEU A 269 18.17 -26.95 16.78
CA LEU A 269 17.50 -25.85 17.49
C LEU A 269 17.05 -26.28 18.89
N TRP A 270 16.56 -27.51 19.05
CA TRP A 270 16.26 -28.05 20.36
C TRP A 270 17.50 -28.23 21.23
N TYR A 271 18.62 -28.66 20.67
CA TYR A 271 19.88 -28.72 21.42
C TYR A 271 20.30 -27.34 21.93
N LEU A 272 20.06 -26.28 21.14
CA LEU A 272 20.40 -24.91 21.50
C LEU A 272 19.41 -24.28 22.51
N LYS A 273 18.11 -24.54 22.38
CA LYS A 273 17.05 -23.81 23.11
C LYS A 273 16.06 -24.68 23.89
N GLY A 274 16.22 -26.00 23.86
CA GLY A 274 15.29 -26.91 24.51
C GLY A 274 13.86 -26.70 24.00
N ARG A 275 12.90 -26.61 24.93
CA ARG A 275 11.48 -26.48 24.57
C ARG A 275 11.14 -25.17 23.86
N ASP A 276 11.87 -24.10 24.15
CA ASP A 276 11.63 -22.78 23.56
C ASP A 276 11.89 -22.78 22.04
N SER A 277 12.65 -23.75 21.55
CA SER A 277 12.87 -23.94 20.11
C SER A 277 11.57 -24.08 19.32
N PHE A 278 10.51 -24.66 19.89
CA PHE A 278 9.22 -24.78 19.20
C PHE A 278 8.60 -23.41 18.92
N ASP A 279 8.48 -22.57 19.95
CA ASP A 279 7.89 -21.24 19.81
C ASP A 279 8.73 -20.36 18.88
N ILE A 280 10.06 -20.48 18.96
CA ILE A 280 11.00 -19.80 18.06
C ILE A 280 10.80 -20.24 16.60
N THR A 281 10.70 -21.55 16.34
CA THR A 281 10.47 -22.04 14.97
C THR A 281 9.08 -21.70 14.45
N ASP A 282 8.04 -21.73 15.29
CA ASP A 282 6.68 -21.37 14.89
C ASP A 282 6.61 -19.87 14.51
N GLN A 283 7.33 -19.00 15.24
CA GLN A 283 7.47 -17.58 14.88
C GLN A 283 8.22 -17.40 13.57
N LEU A 284 9.36 -18.08 13.39
CA LEU A 284 10.12 -18.03 12.12
C LEU A 284 9.27 -18.52 10.94
N LEU A 285 8.48 -19.59 11.13
CA LEU A 285 7.58 -20.09 10.09
C LEU A 285 6.46 -19.11 9.76
N ALA A 286 5.97 -18.33 10.73
CA ALA A 286 4.98 -17.28 10.46
C ALA A 286 5.56 -16.20 9.55
N GLU A 287 6.82 -15.81 9.77
CA GLU A 287 7.53 -14.87 8.88
C GLU A 287 7.78 -15.47 7.50
N ILE A 288 8.23 -16.73 7.42
CA ILE A 288 8.47 -17.39 6.13
C ILE A 288 7.14 -17.56 5.36
N LEU A 289 6.05 -17.95 6.02
CA LEU A 289 4.76 -18.25 5.40
C LEU A 289 3.81 -17.04 5.37
N ASN A 290 4.34 -15.82 5.43
CA ASN A 290 3.61 -14.56 5.52
C ASN A 290 2.77 -14.17 4.28
N THR A 291 2.70 -15.03 3.25
CA THR A 291 1.81 -14.85 2.10
C THR A 291 0.89 -16.04 1.91
N ARG A 292 -0.27 -15.79 1.28
CA ARG A 292 -1.25 -16.83 0.96
C ARG A 292 -0.64 -17.92 0.08
N GLU A 293 0.17 -17.52 -0.89
CA GLU A 293 0.82 -18.40 -1.85
C GLU A 293 1.84 -19.32 -1.17
N ARG A 294 2.69 -18.77 -0.27
CA ARG A 294 3.65 -19.56 0.52
C ARG A 294 2.92 -20.58 1.41
N SER A 295 1.84 -20.18 2.05
CA SER A 295 0.99 -21.08 2.86
C SER A 295 0.39 -22.23 2.04
N ILE A 296 -0.12 -21.96 0.82
CA ILE A 296 -0.67 -23.00 -0.07
C ILE A 296 0.42 -23.98 -0.52
N VAL A 297 1.61 -23.48 -0.84
CA VAL A 297 2.75 -24.31 -1.24
C VAL A 297 3.20 -25.20 -0.08
N TYR A 298 3.24 -24.67 1.14
CA TYR A 298 3.57 -25.48 2.31
C TYR A 298 2.56 -26.62 2.57
N ILE A 299 1.26 -26.39 2.33
CA ILE A 299 0.25 -27.46 2.38
C ILE A 299 0.56 -28.54 1.33
N THR A 300 0.95 -28.14 0.12
CA THR A 300 1.30 -29.08 -0.95
C THR A 300 2.52 -29.93 -0.57
N TYR A 301 3.54 -29.31 0.02
CA TYR A 301 4.68 -30.03 0.60
C TYR A 301 4.23 -31.04 1.67
N SER A 302 3.36 -30.63 2.60
CA SER A 302 2.85 -31.50 3.67
C SER A 302 2.08 -32.71 3.12
N ASP A 303 1.23 -32.50 2.13
CA ASP A 303 0.48 -33.57 1.45
C ASP A 303 1.42 -34.58 0.78
N ASN A 304 2.52 -34.09 0.19
CA ASN A 304 3.54 -34.94 -0.42
C ASN A 304 4.32 -35.80 0.58
N LEU A 305 4.31 -35.47 1.88
CA LEU A 305 4.90 -36.31 2.93
C LEU A 305 3.99 -37.45 3.38
N GLY A 306 2.72 -37.48 2.94
CA GLY A 306 1.75 -38.49 3.36
C GLY A 306 2.28 -39.92 3.23
N GLY A 307 2.27 -40.66 4.35
CA GLY A 307 2.70 -42.06 4.44
C GLY A 307 4.22 -42.30 4.50
N ARG A 308 5.04 -41.25 4.58
CA ARG A 308 6.48 -41.35 4.86
C ARG A 308 6.74 -41.31 6.37
N VAL A 309 7.83 -41.93 6.81
CA VAL A 309 8.31 -41.85 8.19
C VAL A 309 9.61 -41.06 8.19
N ILE A 310 9.66 -40.00 8.98
CA ILE A 310 10.87 -39.20 9.19
C ILE A 310 11.49 -39.70 10.50
N SER A 311 12.74 -40.13 10.45
CA SER A 311 13.44 -40.65 11.63
C SER A 311 14.37 -39.60 12.19
N GLY A 312 14.19 -39.26 13.46
CA GLY A 312 15.11 -38.39 14.18
C GLY A 312 16.33 -39.13 14.72
N ALA A 313 17.39 -38.39 14.98
CA ALA A 313 18.54 -38.86 15.74
C ALA A 313 18.16 -39.10 17.21
N PRO A 314 18.87 -39.96 17.95
CA PRO A 314 18.75 -40.04 19.41
C PRO A 314 19.10 -38.70 20.07
N LEU A 315 18.38 -38.30 21.13
CA LEU A 315 18.56 -37.01 21.82
C LEU A 315 20.03 -36.68 22.17
N LYS A 316 20.82 -37.69 22.54
CA LYS A 316 22.25 -37.54 22.88
C LYS A 316 23.13 -37.10 21.69
N GLU A 317 22.62 -37.19 20.46
CA GLU A 317 23.32 -36.89 19.20
C GLU A 317 22.87 -35.56 18.58
N TRP A 318 21.88 -34.86 19.15
CA TRP A 318 21.28 -33.66 18.56
C TRP A 318 22.25 -32.47 18.41
N LYS A 319 23.32 -32.41 19.20
CA LYS A 319 24.43 -31.48 18.97
C LYS A 319 25.03 -31.66 17.56
N GLY A 320 25.19 -32.90 17.11
CA GLY A 320 25.72 -33.25 15.80
C GLY A 320 24.71 -33.05 14.66
N SER A 321 23.46 -32.72 14.98
CA SER A 321 22.44 -32.36 14.00
C SER A 321 22.65 -30.93 13.47
N CYS A 322 23.41 -30.08 14.17
CA CYS A 322 23.79 -28.76 13.68
C CYS A 322 24.69 -28.84 12.43
N SER A 323 24.41 -27.99 11.43
CA SER A 323 25.23 -27.86 10.22
C SER A 323 26.49 -26.99 10.41
N PHE A 324 26.80 -26.64 11.65
CA PHE A 324 27.94 -25.83 12.06
C PHE A 324 28.56 -26.37 13.34
N ASP A 325 29.81 -26.00 13.60
CA ASP A 325 30.50 -26.36 14.83
C ASP A 325 30.01 -25.47 15.99
N VAL A 326 29.13 -26.02 16.82
CA VAL A 326 28.55 -25.32 17.96
C VAL A 326 29.60 -24.89 18.98
N ASP A 327 30.73 -25.60 19.10
CA ASP A 327 31.79 -25.26 20.06
C ASP A 327 32.73 -24.18 19.54
N ALA A 328 32.85 -24.03 18.22
CA ALA A 328 33.67 -22.99 17.58
C ALA A 328 32.97 -21.63 17.49
N VAL A 329 31.63 -21.59 17.61
CA VAL A 329 30.86 -20.34 17.61
C VAL A 329 30.88 -19.72 19.01
N GLY A 330 31.42 -18.51 19.13
CA GLY A 330 31.42 -17.75 20.40
C GLY A 330 30.01 -17.38 20.88
N GLY A 331 29.88 -17.13 22.20
CA GLY A 331 28.61 -16.87 22.89
C GLY A 331 28.30 -17.95 23.94
N ASP A 332 27.90 -17.52 25.14
CA ASP A 332 27.55 -18.43 26.24
C ASP A 332 26.29 -19.24 25.91
N GLN A 333 26.19 -20.46 26.47
CA GLN A 333 25.00 -21.32 26.36
C GLN A 333 23.95 -20.94 27.40
#